data_AF-A0A426FMF0-F1
#
_entry.id   AF-A0A426FMF0-F1
#
_cell.length_a   1.000
_cell.length_b   1.000
_cell.length_c   1.000
_cell.angle_alpha   90.00
_cell.angle_beta   90.00
_cell.angle_gamma   90.00
#
_symmetry.space_group_name_H-M   'P 1'
#
loop_
_entity.id
_entity.type
_entity.pdbx_description
1 polymer ?
#
loop_
_entity_poly.entity_id
_entity_poly.type
_entity_poly.pdbx_seq_one_letter_code
_entity_poly.pdbx_strand_id
1 'polypeptide(L)'
;MRIGQPIRVTVDALGGQSYAGRVAEISPATTSEFSIIKADSGTGNFVKVAQRMAVKVTLDPDQQELKRLAPGMSVEVRVDTKQKGHDR
;
A
#
# COMPACT_ATOMS: atom_id res chain seq x y z
N MET A 1 0.50 9.64 3.75
CA MET A 1 -0.48 8.54 3.91
C MET A 1 -0.57 8.22 5.39
N ARG A 2 -1.77 7.98 5.94
CA ARG A 2 -1.96 7.71 7.37
C ARG A 2 -3.07 6.69 7.59
N ILE A 3 -3.07 6.07 8.77
CA ILE A 3 -4.16 5.18 9.22
C ILE A 3 -5.49 5.96 9.26
N GLY A 4 -6.58 5.29 8.88
CA GLY A 4 -7.93 5.83 8.81
C GLY A 4 -8.24 6.66 7.57
N GLN A 5 -7.25 6.88 6.69
CA GLN A 5 -7.45 7.65 5.46
C GLN A 5 -8.37 6.87 4.48
N PRO A 6 -9.34 7.54 3.83
CA PRO A 6 -10.26 6.88 2.92
C PRO A 6 -9.53 6.38 1.67
N ILE A 7 -9.99 5.23 1.17
CA ILE A 7 -9.46 4.60 -0.04
C ILE A 7 -10.60 4.17 -0.97
N ARG A 8 -10.24 3.93 -2.23
CA ARG A 8 -11.04 3.22 -3.21
C ARG A 8 -10.27 2.01 -3.70
N VAL A 9 -10.89 0.84 -3.64
CA VAL A 9 -10.32 -0.44 -4.10
C VAL A 9 -11.09 -0.90 -5.33
N THR A 10 -10.42 -1.02 -6.46
CA THR A 10 -10.99 -1.49 -7.71
C THR A 10 -10.53 -2.93 -7.96
N VAL A 11 -11.46 -3.83 -8.29
CA VAL A 11 -11.16 -5.27 -8.44
C VAL A 11 -11.25 -5.69 -9.90
N ASP A 12 -10.13 -6.13 -10.46
CA ASP A 12 -10.02 -6.45 -11.89
C ASP A 12 -10.96 -7.59 -12.29
N ALA A 13 -11.02 -8.64 -11.46
CA ALA A 13 -11.83 -9.83 -11.71
C ALA A 13 -13.35 -9.59 -11.65
N LEU A 14 -13.79 -8.44 -11.10
CA LEU A 14 -15.20 -8.07 -10.98
C LEU A 14 -15.59 -6.97 -11.96
N GLY A 15 -14.93 -6.92 -13.12
CA GLY A 15 -15.21 -5.92 -14.16
C GLY A 15 -14.86 -4.49 -13.74
N GLY A 16 -13.88 -4.32 -12.85
CA GLY A 16 -13.51 -3.01 -12.32
C GLY A 16 -14.47 -2.47 -11.25
N GLN A 17 -15.26 -3.32 -10.61
CA GLN A 17 -16.09 -2.91 -9.47
C GLN A 17 -15.24 -2.25 -8.39
N SER A 18 -15.74 -1.14 -7.85
CA SER A 18 -15.03 -0.34 -6.86
C SER A 18 -15.70 -0.40 -5.49
N TYR A 19 -14.88 -0.50 -4.45
CA TYR A 19 -15.27 -0.58 -3.05
C TYR A 19 -14.62 0.55 -2.25
N ALA A 20 -15.37 1.12 -1.32
CA ALA A 20 -14.88 2.05 -0.32
C ALA A 20 -14.21 1.31 0.84
N GLY A 21 -13.27 1.98 1.49
CA GLY A 21 -12.61 1.45 2.65
C GLY A 21 -11.67 2.46 3.28
N ARG A 22 -10.80 1.96 4.16
CA ARG A 22 -9.80 2.77 4.87
C ARG A 22 -8.46 2.06 4.99
N VAL A 23 -7.40 2.86 5.15
CA VAL A 23 -6.09 2.36 5.57
C VAL A 23 -6.21 1.86 7.01
N ALA A 24 -5.95 0.59 7.24
CA ALA A 24 -6.01 -0.02 8.57
C ALA A 24 -4.66 0.06 9.27
N GLU A 25 -3.59 -0.38 8.59
CA GLU A 25 -2.26 -0.45 9.16
C GLU A 25 -1.20 -0.14 8.10
N ILE A 26 -0.13 0.51 8.51
CA ILE A 26 1.07 0.73 7.70
C ILE A 26 2.20 0.09 8.48
N SER A 27 2.84 -0.93 7.91
CA SER A 27 3.92 -1.62 8.60
C SER A 27 5.10 -0.65 8.79
N PRO A 28 5.64 -0.50 10.02
CA PRO A 28 6.86 0.27 10.22
C PRO A 28 7.97 -0.38 9.40
N ALA A 29 8.61 0.42 8.54
CA ALA A 29 9.69 -0.03 7.68
C ALA A 29 10.98 -0.24 8.49
N THR A 30 10.97 -1.21 9.41
CA THR A 30 12.15 -1.58 10.18
C THR A 30 12.44 -3.06 9.99
N THR A 31 13.14 -3.33 8.88
CA THR A 31 14.17 -4.38 8.86
C THR A 31 15.50 -3.63 8.88
N SER A 32 15.89 -3.15 10.06
CA SER A 32 17.25 -2.67 10.30
C SER A 32 18.16 -3.90 10.49
N GLU A 33 19.31 -3.87 9.83
CA GLU A 33 20.57 -4.57 10.17
C GLU A 33 20.48 -6.11 10.17
N PHE A 34 21.12 -6.86 9.27
CA PHE A 34 22.57 -6.96 9.08
C PHE A 34 22.91 -7.52 7.70
N SER A 35 23.85 -6.90 6.99
CA SER A 35 24.78 -7.65 6.14
C SER A 35 26.15 -6.97 6.21
N ILE A 36 27.07 -7.63 6.91
CA ILE A 36 28.46 -7.19 7.14
C ILE A 36 29.32 -7.53 5.92
N ILE A 37 28.80 -7.38 4.71
CA ILE A 37 29.60 -7.57 3.50
C ILE A 37 29.63 -6.22 2.78
N LYS A 38 30.69 -5.45 3.05
CA LYS A 38 31.11 -4.38 2.15
C LYS A 38 31.42 -5.03 0.80
N ALA A 39 30.48 -4.94 -0.14
CA ALA A 39 30.82 -5.13 -1.54
C ALA A 39 31.63 -3.90 -1.95
N ASP A 40 32.96 -4.03 -1.94
CA ASP A 40 33.87 -3.06 -2.53
C ASP A 40 33.61 -3.00 -4.04
N SER A 41 32.68 -2.13 -4.44
CA SER A 41 32.38 -1.87 -5.84
C SER A 41 33.18 -0.64 -6.27
N GLY A 42 34.50 -0.78 -6.36
CA GLY A 42 35.32 0.13 -7.14
C GLY A 42 34.74 0.18 -8.57
N THR A 43 34.42 1.39 -9.07
CA THR A 43 33.55 1.72 -10.24
C THR A 43 32.05 1.94 -9.96
N GLY A 44 31.72 2.85 -9.04
CA GLY A 44 30.66 3.87 -9.23
C GLY A 44 29.27 3.48 -9.76
N ASN A 45 28.80 2.24 -9.60
CA ASN A 45 27.46 1.83 -10.01
C ASN A 45 26.46 1.95 -8.84
N PHE A 46 25.53 2.90 -8.94
CA PHE A 46 24.47 3.07 -7.95
C PHE A 46 23.28 2.17 -8.31
N VAL A 47 23.02 1.14 -7.51
CA VAL A 47 21.77 0.35 -7.62
C VAL A 47 20.71 1.00 -6.73
N LYS A 48 19.69 1.60 -7.34
CA LYS A 48 18.52 2.11 -6.62
C LYS A 48 17.67 0.93 -6.16
N VAL A 49 17.77 0.57 -4.88
CA VAL A 49 16.90 -0.44 -4.25
C VAL A 49 15.62 0.24 -3.79
N ALA A 50 14.47 -0.18 -4.34
CA ALA A 50 13.18 0.31 -3.89
C ALA A 50 12.80 -0.36 -2.55
N GLN A 51 12.63 0.44 -1.50
CA GLN A 51 12.07 -0.06 -0.24
C GLN A 51 10.55 -0.12 -0.35
N ARG A 52 9.97 -1.31 -0.21
CA ARG A 52 8.52 -1.52 -0.21
C ARG A 52 7.99 -1.53 1.22
N MET A 53 6.88 -0.84 1.46
CA MET A 53 6.18 -0.87 2.75
C MET A 53 4.87 -1.63 2.59
N ALA A 54 4.64 -2.60 3.47
CA ALA A 54 3.36 -3.31 3.51
C ALA A 54 2.28 -2.41 4.10
N VAL A 55 1.14 -2.33 3.41
CA VAL A 55 -0.05 -1.60 3.85
C VAL A 55 -1.21 -2.58 3.92
N LYS A 56 -1.93 -2.56 5.04
CA LYS A 56 -3.19 -3.29 5.21
C LYS A 56 -4.35 -2.31 5.11
N VAL A 57 -5.39 -2.72 4.43
CA VAL A 57 -6.62 -1.93 4.23
C VAL A 57 -7.84 -2.75 4.63
N THR A 58 -8.91 -2.06 5.02
CA THR A 58 -10.21 -2.67 5.33
C THR A 58 -11.27 -2.06 4.43
N LEU A 59 -12.20 -2.87 3.94
CA LEU A 59 -13.36 -2.41 3.19
C LEU A 59 -14.48 -2.05 4.17
N ASP A 60 -15.25 -1.01 3.84
CA ASP A 60 -16.44 -0.67 4.62
C ASP A 60 -17.49 -1.78 4.47
N PRO A 61 -18.26 -2.13 5.52
CA PRO A 61 -19.28 -3.17 5.45
C PRO A 61 -20.45 -2.78 4.55
N ASP A 62 -21.33 -3.75 4.25
CA ASP A 62 -22.62 -3.57 3.58
C ASP A 62 -22.58 -2.98 2.15
N GLN A 63 -21.42 -3.05 1.49
CA GLN A 63 -21.32 -2.75 0.06
C GLN A 63 -21.80 -3.95 -0.78
N GLN A 64 -22.47 -3.64 -1.90
CA GLN A 64 -22.95 -4.66 -2.82
C GLN A 64 -21.80 -5.55 -3.31
N GLU A 65 -22.08 -6.84 -3.51
CA GLU A 65 -21.13 -7.79 -4.09
C GLU A 65 -19.84 -8.03 -3.27
N LEU A 66 -19.73 -7.54 -2.03
CA LEU A 66 -18.59 -7.85 -1.13
C LEU A 66 -18.38 -9.37 -0.98
N LYS A 67 -19.46 -10.15 -0.98
CA LYS A 67 -19.45 -11.62 -0.86
C LYS A 67 -18.76 -12.33 -2.03
N ARG A 68 -18.54 -11.64 -3.15
CA ARG A 68 -17.86 -12.19 -4.32
C ARG A 68 -16.36 -12.00 -4.29
N LEU A 69 -15.85 -11.21 -3.35
CA LEU A 69 -14.41 -11.08 -3.14
C LEU A 69 -13.85 -12.40 -2.62
N ALA A 70 -12.77 -12.86 -3.24
CA ALA A 70 -12.06 -14.05 -2.83
C ALA A 70 -10.57 -13.75 -2.61
N PRO A 71 -9.89 -14.48 -1.72
CA PRO A 71 -8.44 -14.40 -1.59
C PRO A 71 -7.73 -14.63 -2.93
N GLY A 72 -6.67 -13.86 -3.18
CA GLY A 72 -5.87 -13.96 -4.41
C GLY A 72 -6.34 -13.09 -5.57
N MET A 73 -7.47 -12.36 -5.44
CA MET A 73 -7.87 -11.38 -6.44
C MET A 73 -6.91 -10.18 -6.49
N SER A 74 -6.53 -9.78 -7.70
CA SER A 74 -5.80 -8.54 -7.95
C SER A 74 -6.71 -7.33 -7.81
N VAL A 75 -6.16 -6.27 -7.20
CA VAL A 75 -6.88 -5.02 -6.96
C VAL A 75 -5.98 -3.81 -7.18
N GLU A 76 -6.58 -2.70 -7.62
CA GLU A 76 -5.96 -1.38 -7.62
C GLU A 76 -6.48 -0.58 -6.43
N VAL A 77 -5.58 -0.07 -5.58
CA VAL A 77 -5.94 0.74 -4.41
C VAL A 77 -5.54 2.19 -4.63
N ARG A 78 -6.53 3.08 -4.62
CA ARG A 78 -6.34 4.55 -4.64
C ARG A 78 -6.55 5.11 -3.25
N VAL A 79 -5.56 5.85 -2.77
CA VAL A 79 -5.57 6.50 -1.46
C VAL A 79 -5.57 8.01 -1.69
N ASP A 80 -6.60 8.72 -1.21
CA ASP A 80 -6.64 10.18 -1.38
C ASP A 80 -5.76 10.87 -0.35
N THR A 81 -4.53 11.21 -0.73
CA THR A 81 -3.54 11.89 0.12
C THR A 81 -3.76 13.39 0.27
N LYS A 82 -4.80 13.96 -0.35
CA LYS A 82 -5.11 15.38 -0.20
C LYS A 82 -5.89 15.61 1.09
N GLN A 83 -5.19 15.91 2.18
CA GLN A 83 -5.77 16.70 3.26
C GLN A 83 -4.83 17.83 3.66
N LYS A 84 -5.40 19.04 3.65
CA LYS A 84 -4.83 20.38 3.95
C LYS A 84 -3.51 20.30 4.70
N GLY A 85 -2.42 20.58 3.99
CA GLY A 85 -1.18 21.03 4.64
C GLY A 85 -1.54 22.27 5.45
N HIS A 86 -1.52 22.12 6.77
CA HIS A 86 -1.44 23.25 7.68
C HIS A 86 -0.03 23.81 7.50
N ASP A 87 0.09 24.84 6.66
CA ASP A 87 1.26 25.69 6.53
C ASP A 87 1.54 26.33 7.90
N ARG A 88 2.68 26.00 8.51
CA ARG A 88 3.26 26.68 9.67
C ARG A 88 4.76 26.45 9.69
#